data_AF-R4YW17-F1
#
_entry.id   AF-R4YW17-F1
#
_cell.length_a   1.000
_cell.length_b   1.000
_cell.length_c   1.000
_cell.angle_alpha   90.00
_cell.angle_beta   90.00
_cell.angle_gamma   90.00
#
_symmetry.space_group_name_H-M   'P 1'
#
loop_
_entity.id
_entity.type
_entity.pdbx_description
1 polymer ?
#
loop_
_entity_poly.entity_id
_entity_poly.type
_entity_poly.pdbx_seq_one_letter_code
_entity_poly.pdbx_strand_id
1 'polypeptide(L)'
;MPGVGLAPSPGHQAGAPLRPLDSPVAVQFLHRWLAVVVVVGALVEAARLYRAGARPHALALKVAVVAQFLPGALTLVHAVPVALGVAHQAGAVVLLVVTVVAAHWWMGGARSTTGQRREAAR
;
A
#
# COMPACT_ATOMS: atom_id res chain seq x y z
N MET A 1 19.16 54.93 -4.66
CA MET A 1 20.24 53.99 -5.05
C MET A 1 19.62 52.60 -5.21
N PRO A 2 20.05 51.83 -6.21
CA PRO A 2 19.20 51.06 -7.13
C PRO A 2 18.77 49.69 -6.58
N GLY A 3 17.74 49.14 -7.24
CA GLY A 3 17.21 47.80 -6.98
C GLY A 3 18.29 46.74 -7.04
N VAL A 4 18.44 46.01 -5.93
CA VAL A 4 19.16 44.75 -5.89
C VAL A 4 18.24 43.73 -6.56
N GLY A 5 18.38 43.62 -7.88
CA GLY A 5 17.97 42.45 -8.62
C GLY A 5 18.76 41.27 -8.07
N LEU A 6 18.15 40.50 -7.16
CA LEU A 6 18.56 39.14 -6.91
C LEU A 6 18.33 38.40 -8.22
N ALA A 7 19.39 38.31 -9.02
CA ALA A 7 19.44 37.43 -10.17
C ALA A 7 18.99 36.05 -9.69
N PRO A 8 18.02 35.40 -10.36
CA PRO A 8 17.70 34.02 -10.05
C PRO A 8 18.98 33.22 -10.24
N SER A 9 19.51 32.65 -9.15
CA SER A 9 20.71 31.83 -9.22
C SER A 9 20.44 30.68 -10.21
N PRO A 10 21.23 30.53 -11.29
CA PRO A 10 21.00 29.51 -12.32
C PRO A 10 21.48 28.14 -11.84
N GLY A 11 21.09 27.74 -10.63
CA GLY A 11 21.51 26.50 -9.97
C GLY A 11 20.40 25.46 -9.74
N HIS A 12 19.13 25.78 -9.97
CA HIS A 12 18.01 24.89 -9.63
C HIS A 12 17.29 24.26 -10.84
N GLN A 13 17.85 24.31 -12.05
CA GLN A 13 17.14 23.96 -13.30
C GLN A 13 17.65 22.70 -14.05
N ALA A 14 18.06 21.60 -13.40
CA ALA A 14 18.25 20.35 -14.15
C ALA A 14 18.04 19.07 -13.32
N GLY A 15 16.89 18.40 -13.52
CA GLY A 15 16.86 16.94 -13.66
C GLY A 15 16.83 16.02 -12.42
N ALA A 16 16.06 16.32 -11.36
CA ALA A 16 15.85 15.34 -10.28
C ALA A 16 14.49 14.60 -10.43
N PRO A 17 14.46 13.27 -10.61
CA PRO A 17 13.22 12.51 -10.86
C PRO A 17 12.19 12.46 -9.70
N LEU A 18 12.48 13.07 -8.54
CA LEU A 18 11.68 12.92 -7.31
C LEU A 18 10.88 14.18 -6.90
N ARG A 19 10.93 15.28 -7.66
CA ARG A 19 10.20 16.53 -7.32
C ARG A 19 8.69 16.39 -7.05
N PRO A 20 7.94 15.42 -7.62
CA PRO A 20 6.54 15.23 -7.25
C PRO A 20 6.32 14.87 -5.77
N LEU A 21 7.35 14.42 -5.06
CA LEU A 21 7.24 14.05 -3.64
C LEU A 21 7.39 15.23 -2.68
N ASP A 22 7.90 16.37 -3.16
CA ASP A 22 8.09 17.58 -2.34
C ASP A 22 6.80 18.40 -2.21
N SER A 23 5.79 18.11 -3.04
CA SER A 23 4.49 18.79 -3.03
C SER A 23 3.45 17.92 -2.31
N PRO A 24 2.85 18.41 -1.20
CA PRO A 24 1.81 17.67 -0.48
C PRO A 24 0.63 17.26 -1.38
N VAL A 25 0.26 18.10 -2.35
CA VAL A 25 -0.81 17.80 -3.31
C VAL A 25 -0.43 16.65 -4.24
N ALA A 26 0.81 16.65 -4.74
CA ALA A 26 1.29 15.60 -5.63
C ALA A 26 1.47 14.26 -4.88
N VAL A 27 1.94 14.30 -3.62
CA VAL A 27 1.97 13.11 -2.74
C VAL A 27 0.56 12.54 -2.53
N GLN A 28 -0.43 13.39 -2.22
CA GLN A 28 -1.81 12.94 -2.05
C GLN A 28 -2.39 12.31 -3.34
N PHE A 29 -2.07 12.89 -4.50
CA PHE A 29 -2.48 12.35 -5.79
C PHE A 29 -1.85 10.98 -6.05
N LEU A 30 -0.54 10.85 -5.86
CA LEU A 30 0.18 9.59 -6.07
C LEU A 30 -0.29 8.52 -5.06
N HIS A 31 -0.46 8.90 -3.80
CA HIS A 31 -0.97 8.01 -2.76
C HIS A 31 -2.36 7.48 -3.10
N ARG A 32 -3.25 8.29 -3.66
CA ARG A 32 -4.58 7.84 -4.11
C ARG A 32 -4.50 6.78 -5.20
N TRP A 33 -3.63 6.96 -6.19
CA TRP A 33 -3.44 5.95 -7.24
C TRP A 33 -2.80 4.67 -6.69
N LEU A 34 -1.82 4.81 -5.79
CA LEU A 34 -1.24 3.67 -5.08
C LEU A 34 -2.29 2.92 -4.25
N ALA A 35 -3.17 3.63 -3.55
CA ALA A 35 -4.25 3.04 -2.77
C ALA A 35 -5.21 2.22 -3.65
N VAL A 36 -5.55 2.69 -4.84
CA VAL A 36 -6.38 1.91 -5.80
C VAL A 36 -5.68 0.61 -6.17
N VAL A 37 -4.38 0.65 -6.50
CA VAL A 37 -3.59 -0.55 -6.82
C VAL A 37 -3.56 -1.52 -5.65
N VAL A 38 -3.33 -1.02 -4.42
CA VAL A 38 -3.31 -1.83 -3.19
C VAL A 38 -4.67 -2.47 -2.92
N VAL A 39 -5.77 -1.72 -3.05
CA VAL A 39 -7.13 -2.25 -2.84
C VAL A 39 -7.42 -3.37 -3.83
N VAL A 40 -7.19 -3.14 -5.12
CA VAL A 40 -7.41 -4.16 -6.15
C VAL A 40 -6.52 -5.38 -5.92
N GLY A 41 -5.23 -5.18 -5.66
CA GLY A 41 -4.29 -6.26 -5.38
C GLY A 41 -4.70 -7.10 -4.17
N ALA A 42 -5.05 -6.46 -3.06
CA ALA A 42 -5.47 -7.16 -1.84
C ALA A 42 -6.77 -7.95 -2.05
N LEU A 43 -7.74 -7.43 -2.81
CA LEU A 43 -8.98 -8.14 -3.13
C LEU A 43 -8.72 -9.34 -4.05
N VAL A 44 -7.82 -9.21 -5.04
CA VAL A 44 -7.37 -10.33 -5.89
C VAL A 44 -6.70 -11.41 -5.04
N GLU A 45 -5.77 -11.04 -4.15
CA GLU A 45 -5.10 -12.01 -3.27
C GLU A 45 -6.09 -12.66 -2.29
N ALA A 46 -7.04 -11.91 -1.74
CA ALA A 46 -8.10 -12.47 -0.91
C ALA A 46 -8.93 -13.51 -1.69
N ALA A 47 -9.26 -13.24 -2.95
CA ALA A 47 -9.97 -14.20 -3.80
C ALA A 47 -9.13 -15.46 -4.09
N ARG A 48 -7.81 -15.30 -4.32
CA ARG A 48 -6.88 -16.44 -4.52
C ARG A 48 -6.78 -17.31 -3.27
N LEU A 49 -6.61 -16.70 -2.09
CA LEU A 49 -6.60 -17.39 -0.80
C LEU A 49 -7.90 -18.14 -0.52
N TYR A 50 -9.04 -17.51 -0.84
CA TYR A 50 -10.35 -18.14 -0.68
C TYR A 50 -10.48 -19.41 -1.54
N ARG A 51 -10.05 -19.34 -2.80
CA ARG A 51 -10.05 -20.48 -3.73
C ARG A 51 -9.08 -21.58 -3.32
N ALA A 52 -7.98 -21.23 -2.65
CA ALA A 52 -7.01 -22.18 -2.10
C ALA A 52 -7.42 -22.77 -0.73
N GLY A 53 -8.62 -22.46 -0.22
CA GLY A 53 -9.11 -22.98 1.05
C GLY A 53 -8.68 -22.19 2.30
N ALA A 54 -7.85 -21.16 2.16
CA ALA A 54 -7.42 -20.28 3.26
C ALA A 54 -8.47 -19.20 3.59
N ARG A 55 -9.70 -19.62 3.89
CA ARG A 55 -10.83 -18.71 4.16
C ARG A 55 -10.56 -17.68 5.27
N PRO A 56 -9.92 -18.03 6.41
CA PRO A 56 -9.62 -17.04 7.45
C PRO A 56 -8.67 -15.94 6.97
N HIS A 57 -7.61 -16.29 6.24
CA HIS A 57 -6.64 -15.34 5.69
C HIS A 57 -7.28 -14.46 4.61
N ALA A 58 -8.11 -15.04 3.74
CA ALA A 58 -8.88 -14.31 2.74
C ALA A 58 -9.82 -13.27 3.38
N LEU A 59 -10.55 -13.67 4.43
CA LEU A 59 -11.47 -12.78 5.13
C LEU A 59 -10.71 -11.68 5.87
N ALA A 60 -9.63 -12.02 6.58
CA ALA A 60 -8.81 -11.06 7.29
C ALA A 60 -8.25 -9.99 6.34
N LEU A 61 -7.71 -10.39 5.18
CA LEU A 61 -7.17 -9.47 4.19
C LEU A 61 -8.26 -8.56 3.61
N LYS A 62 -9.43 -9.11 3.29
CA LYS A 62 -10.57 -8.35 2.79
C LYS A 62 -11.08 -7.33 3.82
N VAL A 63 -11.21 -7.72 5.08
CA VAL A 63 -11.68 -6.83 6.15
C VAL A 63 -10.64 -5.74 6.41
N ALA A 64 -9.36 -6.10 6.52
CA ALA A 64 -8.28 -5.15 6.75
C ALA A 64 -8.20 -4.09 5.65
N VAL A 65 -8.31 -4.47 4.37
CA VAL A 65 -8.22 -3.49 3.28
C VAL A 65 -9.41 -2.54 3.24
N VAL A 66 -10.63 -3.03 3.51
CA VAL A 66 -11.83 -2.18 3.57
C VAL A 66 -11.75 -1.23 4.77
N ALA A 67 -11.42 -1.77 5.95
CA ALA A 67 -11.28 -0.99 7.17
C ALA A 67 -10.19 0.08 7.06
N GLN A 68 -9.13 -0.19 6.29
CA GLN A 68 -8.04 0.76 6.05
C GLN A 68 -8.39 1.84 5.02
N PHE A 69 -9.12 1.46 3.96
CA PHE A 69 -9.48 2.38 2.88
C PHE A 69 -10.46 3.47 3.35
N LEU A 70 -11.40 3.12 4.23
CA LEU A 70 -12.43 4.05 4.71
C LEU A 70 -11.85 5.30 5.41
N PRO A 71 -11.00 5.20 6.46
CA PRO A 71 -10.32 6.36 7.03
C PRO A 71 -9.54 7.17 6.00
N GLY A 72 -8.89 6.49 5.03
CA GLY A 72 -8.13 7.15 3.96
C GLY A 72 -9.02 8.05 3.09
N ALA A 73 -10.19 7.56 2.69
CA ALA A 73 -11.17 8.36 1.95
C ALA A 73 -11.71 9.52 2.79
N LEU A 74 -11.97 9.29 4.08
CA LEU A 74 -12.46 10.31 5.00
C LEU A 74 -11.45 11.44 5.26
N THR A 75 -10.14 11.19 5.15
CA THR A 75 -9.14 12.27 5.22
C THR A 75 -9.32 13.32 4.13
N LEU A 76 -9.80 12.94 2.93
CA LEU A 76 -10.09 13.90 1.86
C LEU A 76 -11.29 14.79 2.21
N VAL A 77 -12.35 14.18 2.74
CA VAL A 77 -13.61 14.87 3.07
C VAL A 77 -13.42 15.87 4.22
N HIS A 78 -12.59 15.51 5.20
CA HIS A 78 -12.39 16.29 6.43
C HIS A 78 -11.11 17.15 6.43
N ALA A 79 -10.49 17.38 5.27
CA ALA A 79 -9.27 18.17 5.14
C ALA A 79 -8.09 17.67 6.02
N VAL A 80 -7.86 16.36 6.00
CA VAL A 80 -6.74 15.65 6.63
C VAL A 80 -6.63 15.91 8.16
N PRO A 81 -7.68 15.59 8.94
CA PRO A 81 -7.58 15.73 10.39
C PRO A 81 -6.61 14.67 10.94
N VAL A 82 -5.75 15.09 11.89
CA VAL A 82 -4.64 14.27 12.41
C VAL A 82 -5.13 12.92 12.94
N ALA A 83 -6.25 12.89 13.66
CA ALA A 83 -6.80 11.64 14.21
C ALA A 83 -7.17 10.60 13.14
N LEU A 84 -7.79 11.02 12.03
CA LEU A 84 -8.06 10.11 10.90
C LEU A 84 -6.78 9.68 10.19
N GLY A 85 -5.80 10.59 10.09
CA GLY A 85 -4.48 10.27 9.56
C GLY A 85 -3.76 9.19 10.38
N VAL A 86 -3.76 9.31 11.70
CA VAL A 86 -3.17 8.31 12.62
C VAL A 86 -3.95 6.99 12.54
N ALA A 87 -5.28 7.02 12.55
CA ALA A 87 -6.10 5.82 12.40
C ALA A 87 -5.82 5.10 11.07
N HIS A 88 -5.69 5.85 9.98
CA HIS A 88 -5.31 5.32 8.67
C HIS A 88 -3.87 4.76 8.68
N GLN A 89 -2.90 5.41 9.31
CA GLN A 89 -1.54 4.86 9.40
C GLN A 89 -1.51 3.56 10.21
N ALA A 90 -2.23 3.49 11.32
CA ALA A 90 -2.34 2.28 12.12
C ALA A 90 -3.01 1.13 11.33
N GLY A 91 -4.09 1.42 10.61
CA GLY A 91 -4.73 0.43 9.74
C GLY A 91 -3.84 -0.03 8.59
N ALA A 92 -2.94 0.83 8.07
CA ALA A 92 -1.96 0.43 7.05
C ALA A 92 -0.98 -0.63 7.60
N VAL A 93 -0.54 -0.46 8.85
CA VAL A 93 0.31 -1.44 9.54
C VAL A 93 -0.43 -2.76 9.72
N VAL A 94 -1.70 -2.73 10.14
CA VAL A 94 -2.53 -3.94 10.26
C VAL A 94 -2.67 -4.65 8.91
N LEU A 95 -2.99 -3.91 7.84
CA LEU A 95 -3.09 -4.46 6.50
C LEU A 95 -1.78 -5.10 6.04
N LEU A 96 -0.64 -4.45 6.31
CA LEU A 96 0.68 -4.99 5.99
C LEU A 96 0.93 -6.31 6.72
N VAL A 97 0.69 -6.36 8.04
CA VAL A 97 0.88 -7.58 8.83
C VAL A 97 0.00 -8.71 8.30
N VAL A 98 -1.29 -8.45 8.05
CA VAL A 98 -2.22 -9.45 7.51
C VAL A 98 -1.75 -9.97 6.15
N THR A 99 -1.24 -9.08 5.29
CA THR A 99 -0.70 -9.44 3.97
C THR A 99 0.53 -10.33 4.10
N VAL A 100 1.46 -10.00 5.00
CA VAL A 100 2.67 -10.80 5.26
C VAL A 100 2.31 -12.19 5.80
N VAL A 101 1.38 -12.27 6.75
CA VAL A 101 0.92 -13.56 7.30
C VAL A 101 0.28 -14.42 6.21
N ALA A 102 -0.58 -13.83 5.37
CA ALA A 102 -1.21 -14.53 4.26
C ALA A 102 -0.17 -15.03 3.22
N ALA A 103 0.83 -14.21 2.91
CA ALA A 103 1.94 -14.59 2.03
C ALA A 103 2.77 -15.75 2.62
N HIS A 104 3.05 -15.71 3.92
CA HIS A 104 3.76 -16.79 4.59
C HIS A 104 2.99 -18.12 4.54
N TRP A 105 1.68 -18.08 4.78
CA TRP A 105 0.81 -19.25 4.63
C TRP A 105 0.87 -19.82 3.21
N TRP A 106 0.76 -18.95 2.20
CA TRP A 106 0.79 -19.34 0.78
C TRP A 106 2.11 -20.04 0.42
N MET A 107 3.24 -19.47 0.85
CA MET A 107 4.56 -20.07 0.62
C MET A 107 4.76 -21.39 1.37
N GLY A 108 4.20 -21.52 2.58
CA GLY A 108 4.22 -22.77 3.35
C GLY A 108 3.52 -23.92 2.63
N GLY A 109 2.32 -23.68 2.10
CA GLY A 109 1.57 -24.66 1.32
C GLY A 109 2.27 -25.09 0.04
N ALA A 110 2.88 -24.14 -0.69
CA ALA A 110 3.62 -24.44 -1.92
C ALA A 110 4.81 -25.40 -1.67
N ARG A 111 5.55 -25.21 -0.57
CA ARG A 111 6.68 -26.08 -0.20
C ARG A 111 6.25 -27.50 0.11
N SER A 112 5.12 -27.69 0.82
CA SER A 112 4.59 -29.03 1.11
C SER A 112 4.22 -29.81 -0.16
N THR A 113 3.61 -29.15 -1.15
CA THR A 113 3.23 -29.80 -2.41
C THR A 113 4.44 -30.21 -3.26
N THR A 114 5.49 -29.39 -3.31
CA THR A 114 6.71 -29.71 -4.06
C THR A 114 7.51 -30.86 -3.40
N GLY A 115 7.57 -30.92 -2.07
CA GLY A 115 8.23 -32.01 -1.34
C GLY A 115 7.59 -33.37 -1.61
N GLN A 116 6.26 -33.45 -1.49
CA GLN A 116 5.49 -34.68 -1.69
C GLN A 116 5.63 -35.25 -3.12
N ARG A 117 5.69 -34.40 -4.15
CA ARG A 117 5.89 -34.84 -5.54
C ARG A 117 7.29 -35.41 -5.80
N ARG A 118 8.31 -34.97 -5.06
CA ARG A 118 9.69 -35.48 -5.19
C ARG A 118 9.87 -36.83 -4.51
N GLU A 119 9.16 -37.08 -3.42
CA GLU A 119 9.16 -38.38 -2.73
C GLU A 119 8.41 -39.44 -3.53
N ALA A 120 7.26 -39.10 -4.12
CA ALA A 120 6.49 -40.02 -4.96
C ALA A 120 7.18 -40.41 -6.30
N ALA A 121 8.24 -39.70 -6.68
CA ALA A 121 9.01 -39.96 -7.92
C ALA A 121 10.32 -40.72 -7.68
N ARG A 122 10.59 -41.14 -6.42
CA ARG A 122 11.69 -42.03 -6.05
C ARG A 122 11.18 -43.44 -5.82
#